data_AF-A0A4V3X9N0-F1
#
_entry.id   AF-A0A4V3X9N0-F1
#
_cell.length_a   1.000
_cell.length_b   1.000
_cell.length_c   1.000
_cell.angle_alpha   90.00
_cell.angle_beta   90.00
_cell.angle_gamma   90.00
#
_symmetry.space_group_name_H-M   'P 1'
#
loop_
_entity.id
_entity.type
_entity.pdbx_description
1 polymer ?
#
loop_
_entity_poly.entity_id
_entity_poly.type
_entity_poly.pdbx_seq_one_letter_code
_entity_poly.pdbx_strand_id
1 'polypeptide(L)' 'MQFPDRRLNYLTRKADSLWQEVSQFQISPQDVAAGSHPNRSVPIPLQCSGSSVAGGVFWLPDTPTNMQVNGETVGAFLA' A
#
# COMPACT_ATOMS: atom_id res chain seq x y z
N MET A 1 -30.60 -12.58 20.08
CA MET A 1 -30.40 -11.14 19.79
C MET A 1 -29.16 -11.01 18.91
N GLN A 2 -29.34 -10.65 17.65
CA GLN A 2 -28.24 -10.44 16.70
C GLN A 2 -27.99 -8.94 16.63
N PHE A 3 -26.84 -8.49 17.13
CA PHE A 3 -26.46 -7.08 17.04
C PHE A 3 -26.17 -6.77 15.57
N PRO A 4 -26.86 -5.82 14.92
CA PRO A 4 -26.67 -5.57 13.51
C PRO A 4 -25.26 -5.03 13.28
N ASP A 5 -24.65 -5.58 12.24
CA ASP A 5 -23.26 -5.53 11.80
C ASP A 5 -22.78 -4.14 11.35
N ARG A 6 -23.21 -3.07 12.05
CA ARG A 6 -22.97 -1.68 11.65
C ARG A 6 -21.50 -1.27 11.75
N ARG A 7 -20.75 -1.85 12.70
CA ARG A 7 -19.30 -1.60 12.84
C ARG A 7 -18.49 -2.27 11.74
N LEU A 8 -18.79 -3.51 11.38
CA LEU A 8 -18.09 -4.22 10.31
C LEU A 8 -18.34 -3.53 8.97
N ASN A 9 -19.60 -3.16 8.69
CA ASN A 9 -19.96 -2.35 7.52
C ASN A 9 -19.24 -0.99 7.46
N TYR A 10 -19.02 -0.34 8.60
CA TYR A 10 -18.26 0.91 8.67
C TYR A 10 -16.77 0.69 8.36
N LEU A 11 -16.15 -0.30 9.00
CA LEU A 11 -14.73 -0.60 8.81
C LEU A 11 -14.43 -1.07 7.39
N THR A 12 -15.26 -1.94 6.82
CA THR A 12 -15.12 -2.39 5.43
C THR A 12 -15.23 -1.23 4.46
N ARG A 13 -16.26 -0.37 4.58
CA ARG A 13 -16.38 0.82 3.72
C ARG A 13 -15.20 1.77 3.85
N LYS A 14 -14.68 1.94 5.07
CA LYS A 14 -13.48 2.75 5.30
C LYS A 14 -12.24 2.13 4.67
N ALA A 15 -12.07 0.82 4.75
CA ALA A 15 -10.99 0.10 4.08
C ALA A 15 -11.10 0.23 2.55
N ASP A 16 -12.30 0.08 1.97
CA ASP A 16 -12.53 0.21 0.52
C ASP A 16 -12.21 1.62 0.02
N SER A 17 -12.73 2.66 0.68
CA SER A 17 -12.45 4.05 0.30
C SER A 17 -10.96 4.36 0.40
N LEU A 18 -10.33 3.90 1.46
CA LEU A 18 -8.91 4.10 1.66
C LEU A 18 -8.09 3.38 0.59
N TRP A 19 -8.46 2.14 0.25
CA TRP A 19 -7.82 1.39 -0.83
C TRP A 19 -7.94 2.09 -2.17
N GLN A 20 -9.11 2.63 -2.52
CA GLN A 20 -9.32 3.41 -3.75
C GLN A 20 -8.41 4.64 -3.82
N GLU A 21 -8.11 5.27 -2.68
CA GLU A 21 -7.20 6.41 -2.62
C GLU A 21 -5.73 5.99 -2.79
N VAL A 22 -5.31 4.90 -2.13
CA VAL A 22 -3.89 4.54 -2.05
C VAL A 22 -3.43 3.53 -3.11
N SER A 23 -4.32 2.83 -3.79
CA SER A 23 -3.95 1.76 -4.75
C SER A 23 -3.09 2.25 -5.91
N GLN A 24 -3.22 3.53 -6.27
CA GLN A 24 -2.38 4.18 -7.29
C GLN A 24 -0.90 4.36 -6.86
N PHE A 25 -0.57 4.09 -5.58
CA PHE A 25 0.78 4.12 -5.03
C PHE A 25 1.31 2.72 -4.70
N GLN A 26 0.69 1.69 -5.27
CA GLN A 26 1.14 0.31 -5.15
C GLN A 26 2.40 0.07 -5.97
N ILE A 27 3.40 -0.53 -5.34
CA ILE A 27 4.67 -0.88 -5.94
C ILE A 27 4.50 -2.17 -6.74
N SER A 28 4.60 -2.09 -8.06
CA SER A 28 4.66 -3.26 -8.94
C SER A 28 6.07 -3.88 -8.99
N PRO A 29 6.23 -5.14 -9.42
CA PRO A 29 7.54 -5.71 -9.69
C PRO A 29 8.37 -4.90 -10.71
N GLN A 30 7.71 -4.23 -11.64
CA GLN A 30 8.36 -3.35 -12.63
C GLN A 30 8.93 -2.09 -11.98
N ASP A 31 8.20 -1.50 -11.03
CA ASP A 31 8.68 -0.34 -10.27
C ASP A 31 9.92 -0.70 -9.44
N VAL A 32 9.93 -1.91 -8.87
CA VAL A 32 11.11 -2.46 -8.18
C VAL A 32 12.28 -2.58 -9.16
N ALA A 33 12.08 -3.21 -10.32
CA ALA A 33 13.14 -3.38 -11.32
C ALA A 33 13.68 -2.03 -11.86
N ALA A 34 12.81 -1.03 -11.99
CA ALA A 34 13.17 0.32 -12.39
C ALA A 34 13.77 1.17 -11.25
N GLY A 35 13.62 0.74 -10.00
CA GLY A 35 14.00 1.50 -8.81
C GLY A 35 13.21 2.82 -8.64
N SER A 36 12.04 2.95 -9.26
CA SER A 36 11.23 4.18 -9.25
C SER A 36 9.74 3.88 -9.43
N HIS A 37 8.88 4.77 -8.91
CA HIS A 37 7.42 4.66 -9.02
C HIS A 37 6.87 5.87 -9.80
N PRO A 38 5.89 5.72 -10.72
CA PRO A 38 5.37 6.82 -11.53
C PRO A 38 4.86 8.02 -10.71
N ASN A 39 4.26 7.74 -9.55
CA ASN A 39 3.69 8.73 -8.65
C ASN A 39 4.59 9.09 -7.45
N ARG A 40 5.88 8.71 -7.46
CA ARG A 40 6.84 9.08 -6.39
C ARG A 40 8.14 9.60 -6.99
N SER A 41 8.72 10.61 -6.36
CA SER A 41 10.01 11.18 -6.75
C SER A 41 11.19 10.59 -5.98
N VAL A 42 10.95 9.59 -5.12
CA VAL A 42 12.00 8.88 -4.39
C VAL A 42 12.41 7.59 -5.09
N PRO A 43 13.70 7.23 -5.04
CA PRO A 43 14.15 5.90 -5.40
C PRO A 43 13.41 4.85 -4.56
N ILE A 44 12.88 3.82 -5.21
CA ILE A 44 12.36 2.66 -4.50
C ILE A 44 13.53 1.73 -4.21
N PRO A 45 13.77 1.35 -2.95
CA PRO A 45 14.75 0.31 -2.64
C PRO A 45 14.27 -1.04 -3.20
N LEU A 46 15.16 -1.79 -3.84
CA LEU A 46 14.84 -3.11 -4.41
C LEU A 46 14.29 -4.09 -3.35
N GLN A 47 14.76 -3.93 -2.11
CA GLN A 47 14.44 -4.79 -0.99
C GLN A 47 14.34 -3.99 0.31
N CYS A 48 13.53 -4.48 1.24
CA CYS A 48 13.51 -4.07 2.63
C CYS A 48 13.82 -5.30 3.49
N SER A 49 14.90 -5.26 4.27
CA SER A 49 15.34 -6.39 5.12
C SER A 49 15.46 -7.74 4.38
N GLY A 50 15.92 -7.72 3.13
CA GLY A 50 16.11 -8.93 2.29
C GLY A 50 14.83 -9.43 1.59
N SER A 51 13.68 -8.81 1.82
CA SER A 51 12.43 -9.12 1.11
C SER A 51 12.14 -8.07 0.04
N SER A 52 11.56 -8.50 -1.09
CA SER A 52 11.10 -7.56 -2.12
C SER A 52 10.04 -6.62 -1.54
N VAL A 53 10.04 -5.36 -2.00
CA VAL A 53 9.01 -4.37 -1.64
C VAL A 53 7.82 -4.35 -2.59
N ALA A 54 7.82 -5.23 -3.61
CA ALA A 54 6.68 -5.40 -4.51
C ALA A 54 5.42 -5.76 -3.70
N GLY A 55 4.28 -5.18 -4.09
CA GLY A 55 3.02 -5.28 -3.36
C GLY A 55 2.85 -4.28 -2.22
N GLY A 56 3.93 -3.60 -1.79
CA GLY A 56 3.84 -2.50 -0.84
C GLY A 56 3.05 -1.31 -1.39
N VAL A 57 2.41 -0.55 -0.51
CA VAL A 57 1.74 0.71 -0.88
C VAL A 57 2.27 1.86 -0.03
N PHE A 58 2.67 2.95 -0.68
CA PHE A 58 3.06 4.17 0.02
C PHE A 58 1.83 4.90 0.58
N TRP A 59 1.79 5.06 1.90
CA TRP A 59 0.64 5.58 2.63
C TRP A 59 0.49 7.12 2.60
N LEU A 60 1.58 7.85 2.35
CA LEU A 60 1.60 9.32 2.47
C LEU A 60 1.75 9.98 1.09
N PRO A 61 0.68 10.07 0.28
CA PRO A 61 0.71 10.64 -1.07
C PRO A 61 1.28 12.06 -1.10
N ASP A 62 0.91 12.88 -0.12
CA ASP A 62 1.27 14.31 -0.07
C ASP A 62 2.71 14.58 0.37
N THR A 63 3.45 13.54 0.78
CA THR A 63 4.87 13.63 1.09
C THR A 63 5.66 12.74 0.13
N PRO A 64 5.99 13.24 -1.07
CA PRO A 64 6.61 12.42 -2.11
C PRO A 64 8.02 11.92 -1.75
N THR A 65 8.63 12.50 -0.71
CA THR A 65 9.92 12.09 -0.14
C THR A 65 9.82 11.02 0.94
N ASN A 66 8.61 10.70 1.41
CA ASN A 66 8.43 9.73 2.49
C ASN A 66 8.45 8.30 1.92
N MET A 67 9.36 7.47 2.45
CA MET A 67 9.53 6.08 2.04
C MET A 67 8.73 5.08 2.89
N GLN A 68 7.84 5.54 3.76
CA GLN A 68 7.01 4.68 4.59
C GLN A 68 5.98 3.94 3.74
N VAL A 69 6.06 2.61 3.81
CA VAL A 69 5.16 1.65 3.17
C VAL A 69 4.43 0.90 4.28
N ASN A 70 3.11 0.75 4.18
CA ASN A 70 2.36 -0.05 5.15
C ASN A 70 2.63 -1.54 4.88
N GLY A 71 3.02 -2.29 5.92
CA GLY A 71 3.29 -3.73 5.83
C GLY A 71 2.02 -4.58 5.59
N GLU A 72 0.84 -4.05 5.91
CA GLU A 72 -0.44 -4.75 5.72
C GLU A 72 -0.75 -5.04 4.24
N THR A 73 -0.32 -4.18 3.32
CA THR A 73 -0.51 -4.38 1.87
C THR A 73 0.50 -5.33 1.24
N VAL A 74 1.71 -5.43 1.80
CA VAL A 74 2.70 -6.45 1.41
C VAL A 74 2.16 -7.86 1.70
N GLY A 75 1.50 -8.04 2.86
CA GLY A 75 0.88 -9.30 3.24
C GLY A 75 -0.28 -9.74 2.35
N ALA A 76 -1.03 -8.79 1.78
CA ALA A 76 -2.13 -9.09 0.86
C ALA A 76 -1.67 -9.56 -0.53
N PHE A 77 -0.42 -9.27 -0.93
CA PHE A 77 0.13 -9.69 -2.23
C PHE A 77 0.82 -11.07 -2.18
N LEU A 78 1.30 -11.49 -1.02
CA LEU A 78 1.95 -12.79 -0.82
C LEU A 78 0.96 -13.92 -0.47
N ALA A 79 -0.33 -13.62 -0.35
CA ALA A 79 -1.40 -14.56 -0.04
C ALA A 79 -2.09 -15.11 -1.31
#